data_AF-A0A8S2ZW35-F1
#
_entry.id   AF-A0A8S2ZW35-F1
#
_cell.length_a   1.000
_cell.length_b   1.000
_cell.length_c   1.000
_cell.angle_alpha   90.00
_cell.angle_beta   90.00
_cell.angle_gamma   90.00
#
_symmetry.space_group_name_H-M   'P 1'
#
loop_
_entity.id
_entity.type
_entity.pdbx_description
1 polymer ?
#
loop_
_entity_poly.entity_id
_entity_poly.type
_entity_poly.pdbx_seq_one_letter_code
_entity_poly.pdbx_strand_id
1 'polypeptide(L)'
;MCFKRIQEIILQRVTVYHDGDIGFNQAIELASESIGNIKFVQQKKILLQFFNEVSKDSNQYCFGLEDTLKQLETGDLEILVIWKNLDLIRCSMCNNKTKEIKIIYLHPDQEKYTDTEFEQVEQMRLVDWFANNYQKLDVKLEIVTDTGQEGSQFVQGFTGIGGILKHKFDQQLSNVQNNSEHLDNNDDDYGSFFD
;
A
#
# COMPACT_ATOMS: atom_id res chain seq x y z
N MET A 1 -12.11 5.16 34.74
CA MET A 1 -11.80 5.29 33.29
C MET A 1 -10.90 4.18 32.73
N CYS A 2 -9.97 3.56 33.49
CA CYS A 2 -9.05 2.53 32.95
C CYS A 2 -9.71 1.26 32.36
N PHE A 3 -10.86 0.81 32.87
CA PHE A 3 -11.51 -0.42 32.39
C PHE A 3 -12.04 -0.34 30.95
N LYS A 4 -12.36 0.86 30.45
CA LYS A 4 -13.00 1.02 29.14
C LYS A 4 -12.08 0.60 27.98
N ARG A 5 -10.78 0.91 28.09
CA ARG A 5 -9.77 0.55 27.08
C ARG A 5 -9.55 -0.95 26.96
N ILE A 6 -9.67 -1.71 28.05
CA ILE A 6 -9.47 -3.16 28.05
C ILE A 6 -10.72 -3.87 27.56
N GLN A 7 -11.90 -3.37 27.94
CA GLN A 7 -13.19 -3.94 27.50
C GLN A 7 -13.34 -3.98 25.98
N GLU A 8 -12.84 -2.98 25.27
CA GLU A 8 -12.87 -2.92 23.79
C GLU A 8 -11.96 -3.95 23.11
N ILE A 9 -11.02 -4.57 23.85
CA ILE A 9 -10.05 -5.55 23.34
C ILE A 9 -10.48 -7.00 23.68
N ILE A 10 -11.54 -7.19 24.47
CA ILE A 10 -12.04 -8.52 24.81
C ILE A 10 -12.66 -9.18 23.58
N LEU A 11 -12.00 -10.21 23.07
CA LEU A 11 -12.44 -10.96 21.88
C LEU A 11 -13.50 -12.01 22.21
N GLN A 12 -13.26 -12.81 23.24
CA GLN A 12 -14.14 -13.90 23.65
C GLN A 12 -14.06 -14.10 25.15
N ARG A 13 -15.19 -14.45 25.77
CA ARG A 13 -15.24 -14.93 27.16
C ARG A 13 -15.35 -16.45 27.14
N VAL A 14 -14.42 -17.12 27.81
CA VAL A 14 -14.37 -18.59 27.89
C VAL A 14 -14.58 -19.00 29.35
N THR A 15 -15.42 -20.00 29.57
CA THR A 15 -15.62 -20.64 30.86
C THR A 15 -14.84 -21.95 30.89
N VAL A 16 -14.02 -22.15 31.91
CA VAL A 16 -13.23 -23.37 32.11
C VAL A 16 -13.68 -24.11 33.37
N TYR A 17 -13.47 -25.42 33.39
CA TYR A 17 -13.91 -26.30 34.48
C TYR A 17 -12.82 -26.55 35.54
N HIS A 18 -11.56 -26.29 35.18
CA HIS A 18 -10.40 -26.50 36.04
C HIS A 18 -9.76 -25.17 36.41
N ASP A 19 -9.16 -25.12 37.61
CA ASP A 19 -8.42 -23.97 38.11
C ASP A 19 -6.92 -24.08 37.79
N GLY A 20 -6.22 -22.94 37.88
CA GLY A 20 -4.76 -22.88 37.67
C GLY A 20 -4.31 -23.13 36.23
N ASP A 21 -3.10 -23.65 36.05
CA ASP A 21 -2.45 -23.82 34.74
C ASP A 21 -3.23 -24.79 33.82
N ILE A 22 -3.93 -25.77 34.40
CA ILE A 22 -4.74 -26.74 33.66
C ILE A 22 -5.95 -26.04 33.02
N GLY A 23 -6.64 -25.18 33.79
CA GLY A 23 -7.71 -24.34 33.28
C GLY A 23 -7.24 -23.35 32.22
N PHE A 24 -6.05 -22.78 32.40
CA PHE A 24 -5.47 -21.85 31.45
C PHE A 24 -5.18 -22.50 30.09
N ASN A 25 -4.60 -23.70 30.07
CA ASN A 25 -4.37 -24.44 28.83
C ASN A 25 -5.68 -24.80 28.12
N GLN A 26 -6.72 -25.18 28.89
CA GLN A 26 -8.06 -25.40 28.33
C GLN A 26 -8.67 -24.13 27.72
N ALA A 27 -8.49 -22.98 28.38
CA ALA A 27 -8.92 -21.70 27.84
C ALA A 27 -8.21 -21.35 26.53
N ILE A 28 -6.91 -21.65 26.43
CA ILE A 28 -6.13 -21.44 25.20
C ILE A 28 -6.66 -22.31 24.06
N GLU A 29 -6.91 -23.59 24.31
CA GLU A 29 -7.45 -24.48 23.29
C GLU A 29 -8.80 -23.99 22.77
N LEU A 30 -9.71 -23.59 23.68
CA LEU A 30 -11.03 -23.05 23.33
C LEU A 30 -10.97 -21.67 22.63
N ALA A 31 -9.98 -20.84 22.96
CA ALA A 31 -9.81 -19.51 22.36
C ALA A 31 -9.00 -19.54 21.05
N SER A 32 -8.31 -20.65 20.76
CA SER A 32 -7.38 -20.76 19.63
C SER A 32 -8.02 -20.42 18.28
N GLU A 33 -9.25 -20.88 18.04
CA GLU A 33 -10.01 -20.60 16.83
C GLU A 33 -10.29 -19.10 16.67
N SER A 34 -10.83 -18.45 17.70
CA SER A 34 -11.12 -17.01 17.69
C SER A 34 -9.86 -16.18 17.52
N ILE A 35 -8.74 -16.60 18.13
CA ILE A 35 -7.44 -15.92 18.00
C ILE A 35 -6.88 -16.05 16.58
N GLY A 36 -6.98 -17.25 15.99
CA GLY A 36 -6.57 -17.48 14.60
C GLY A 36 -7.30 -16.58 13.61
N ASN A 37 -8.59 -16.34 13.86
CA ASN A 37 -9.45 -15.56 12.98
C ASN A 37 -9.23 -14.03 13.09
N ILE A 38 -8.51 -13.51 14.09
CA ILE A 38 -8.34 -12.05 14.28
C ILE A 38 -7.74 -11.40 13.04
N LYS A 39 -6.65 -11.98 12.49
CA LYS A 39 -5.96 -11.43 11.33
C LYS A 39 -6.88 -11.37 10.12
N PHE A 40 -7.68 -12.41 9.91
CA PHE A 40 -8.66 -12.48 8.84
C PHE A 40 -9.77 -11.42 9.00
N VAL A 41 -10.29 -11.24 10.21
CA VAL A 41 -11.32 -10.22 10.50
C VAL A 41 -10.78 -8.81 10.29
N GLN A 42 -9.55 -8.53 10.72
CA GLN A 42 -8.90 -7.23 10.51
C GLN A 42 -8.67 -6.95 9.03
N GLN A 43 -8.12 -7.92 8.30
CA GLN A 43 -7.92 -7.85 6.85
C GLN A 43 -9.24 -7.58 6.11
N LYS A 44 -10.29 -8.36 6.43
CA LYS A 44 -11.62 -8.19 5.84
C LYS A 44 -12.17 -6.78 6.09
N LYS A 45 -11.96 -6.23 7.28
CA LYS A 45 -12.40 -4.87 7.62
C LYS A 45 -11.72 -3.81 6.74
N ILE A 46 -10.40 -3.92 6.52
CA ILE A 46 -9.64 -2.98 5.70
C ILE A 46 -10.04 -3.08 4.23
N LEU A 47 -10.17 -4.30 3.69
CA LEU A 47 -10.64 -4.51 2.32
C LEU A 47 -12.06 -3.97 2.11
N LEU A 48 -12.95 -4.17 3.09
CA LEU A 48 -14.30 -3.61 3.02
C LEU A 48 -14.29 -2.07 3.06
N GLN A 49 -13.40 -1.46 3.85
CA GLN A 49 -13.21 0.00 3.83
C GLN A 49 -12.74 0.48 2.45
N PHE A 50 -11.75 -0.20 1.86
CA PHE A 50 -11.27 0.11 0.50
C PHE A 50 -12.40 0.01 -0.53
N PHE A 51 -13.16 -1.10 -0.54
CA PHE A 51 -14.28 -1.26 -1.48
C PHE A 51 -15.43 -0.28 -1.27
N ASN A 52 -15.66 0.16 -0.04
CA ASN A 52 -16.63 1.21 0.24
C ASN A 52 -16.20 2.55 -0.37
N GLU A 53 -14.90 2.87 -0.37
CA GLU A 53 -14.40 4.09 -1.02
C GLU A 53 -14.46 4.00 -2.55
N VAL A 54 -14.16 2.83 -3.11
CA VAL A 54 -14.36 2.56 -4.54
C VAL A 54 -15.84 2.71 -4.93
N SER A 55 -16.76 2.16 -4.12
CA SER A 55 -18.20 2.19 -4.42
C SER A 55 -18.84 3.57 -4.28
N LYS A 56 -18.23 4.49 -3.51
CA LYS A 56 -18.72 5.86 -3.32
C LYS A 56 -18.21 6.84 -4.38
N ASP A 57 -17.31 6.41 -5.27
CA ASP A 57 -16.59 7.27 -6.21
C ASP A 57 -15.91 8.47 -5.51
N SER A 58 -15.42 8.25 -4.29
CA SER A 58 -14.91 9.34 -3.43
C SER A 58 -13.53 9.87 -3.87
N ASN A 59 -12.93 9.27 -4.90
CA ASN A 59 -11.56 9.44 -5.39
C ASN A 59 -10.49 9.41 -4.27
N GLN A 60 -10.76 8.67 -3.19
CA GLN A 60 -9.84 8.49 -2.05
C GLN A 60 -9.18 7.10 -2.07
N TYR A 61 -9.00 6.52 -3.25
CA TYR A 61 -8.35 5.23 -3.40
C TYR A 61 -7.36 5.27 -4.56
N CYS A 62 -6.33 4.44 -4.47
CA CYS A 62 -5.39 4.18 -5.56
C CYS A 62 -5.30 2.67 -5.78
N PHE A 63 -5.07 2.27 -7.02
CA PHE A 63 -4.85 0.87 -7.39
C PHE A 63 -3.83 0.79 -8.51
N GLY A 64 -3.17 -0.36 -8.63
CA GLY A 64 -2.08 -0.51 -9.58
C GLY A 64 -0.77 0.09 -9.08
N LEU A 65 0.32 -0.33 -9.74
CA LEU A 65 1.67 -0.04 -9.28
C LEU A 65 2.04 1.43 -9.47
N GLU A 66 1.81 1.98 -10.66
CA GLU A 66 2.22 3.35 -11.02
C GLU A 66 1.52 4.40 -10.16
N ASP A 67 0.19 4.30 -10.05
CA ASP A 67 -0.59 5.23 -9.23
C ASP A 67 -0.20 5.13 -7.76
N THR A 68 -0.07 3.91 -7.22
CA THR A 68 0.32 3.72 -5.81
C THR A 68 1.71 4.31 -5.52
N LEU A 69 2.67 4.16 -6.43
CA LEU A 69 3.99 4.77 -6.29
C LEU A 69 3.94 6.30 -6.35
N LYS A 70 3.15 6.87 -7.27
CA LYS A 70 2.95 8.32 -7.35
C LYS A 70 2.35 8.87 -6.06
N GLN A 71 1.33 8.23 -5.51
CA GLN A 71 0.72 8.66 -4.24
C GLN A 71 1.67 8.51 -3.05
N LEU A 72 2.55 7.52 -3.12
CA LEU A 72 3.59 7.31 -2.12
C LEU A 72 4.66 8.41 -2.16
N GLU A 73 5.06 8.86 -3.35
CA GLU A 73 6.00 9.97 -3.54
C GLU A 73 5.40 11.31 -3.10
N THR A 74 4.12 11.55 -3.40
CA THR A 74 3.40 12.75 -2.93
C THR A 74 3.13 12.71 -1.41
N GLY A 75 3.08 11.52 -0.80
CA GLY A 75 2.84 11.34 0.63
C GLY A 75 1.36 11.37 1.04
N ASP A 76 0.44 11.22 0.09
CA ASP A 76 -1.01 11.27 0.33
C ASP A 76 -1.61 9.92 0.74
N LEU A 77 -0.80 8.86 0.73
CA LEU A 77 -1.23 7.49 1.06
C LEU A 77 -1.38 7.29 2.58
N GLU A 78 -2.56 6.88 3.04
CA GLU A 78 -2.80 6.55 4.46
C GLU A 78 -2.52 5.09 4.73
N ILE A 79 -3.18 4.21 3.97
CA ILE A 79 -3.14 2.76 4.14
C ILE A 79 -2.75 2.15 2.81
N LEU A 80 -1.63 1.43 2.80
CA LEU A 80 -1.15 0.65 1.67
C LEU A 80 -1.55 -0.81 1.85
N VAL A 81 -2.31 -1.34 0.91
CA VAL A 81 -2.80 -2.72 0.90
C VAL A 81 -2.06 -3.50 -0.18
N ILE A 82 -1.30 -4.52 0.23
CA ILE A 82 -0.48 -5.32 -0.70
C ILE A 82 -0.78 -6.80 -0.52
N TRP A 83 -0.98 -7.49 -1.63
CA TRP A 83 -1.10 -8.94 -1.62
C TRP A 83 0.24 -9.62 -1.35
N LYS A 84 0.23 -10.58 -0.42
CA LYS A 84 1.44 -11.30 0.03
C LYS A 84 2.18 -12.00 -1.10
N ASN A 85 1.45 -12.58 -2.05
CA ASN A 85 2.03 -13.34 -3.16
C ASN A 85 2.11 -12.49 -4.44
N LEU A 86 2.27 -11.18 -4.29
CA LEU A 86 2.48 -10.29 -5.43
C LEU A 86 3.85 -10.59 -6.05
N ASP A 87 3.81 -11.16 -7.25
CA ASP A 87 4.99 -11.53 -8.04
C ASP A 87 5.60 -10.31 -8.74
N LEU A 88 5.86 -9.24 -7.99
CA LEU A 88 6.58 -8.07 -8.46
C LEU A 88 7.93 -7.96 -7.77
N ILE A 89 8.96 -7.84 -8.59
CA ILE A 89 10.34 -7.68 -8.15
C ILE A 89 10.76 -6.26 -8.48
N ARG A 90 11.26 -5.55 -7.47
CA ARG A 90 11.91 -4.26 -7.61
C ARG A 90 13.40 -4.50 -7.87
N CYS A 91 13.86 -4.05 -9.03
CA CYS A 91 15.27 -4.07 -9.41
C CYS A 91 15.80 -2.62 -9.44
N SER A 92 16.86 -2.32 -8.71
CA SER A 92 17.60 -1.08 -8.89
C SER A 92 18.83 -1.34 -9.75
N MET A 93 18.92 -0.65 -10.87
CA MET A 93 20.06 -0.72 -11.78
C MET A 93 20.81 0.62 -11.76
N CYS A 94 22.14 0.56 -11.77
CA CYS A 94 23.00 1.74 -11.79
C CYS A 94 23.73 1.79 -13.14
N ASN A 95 23.75 2.96 -13.79
CA ASN A 95 24.60 3.15 -14.97
C ASN A 95 26.04 3.46 -14.52
N ASN A 96 27.00 2.69 -15.03
CA ASN A 96 28.41 2.89 -14.70
C ASN A 96 28.97 4.24 -15.20
N LYS A 97 28.32 4.91 -16.16
CA LYS A 97 28.79 6.18 -16.73
C LYS A 97 28.16 7.42 -16.08
N THR A 98 26.85 7.39 -15.77
CA THR A 98 26.13 8.55 -15.23
C THR A 98 25.88 8.47 -13.72
N LYS A 99 26.13 7.31 -13.08
CA LYS A 99 25.76 7.00 -11.68
C LYS A 99 24.26 7.17 -11.38
N GLU A 100 23.42 7.26 -12.40
CA GLU A 100 21.98 7.33 -12.22
C GLU A 100 21.44 5.97 -11.82
N ILE A 101 20.58 5.96 -10.81
CA ILE A 101 19.91 4.77 -10.31
C ILE A 101 18.51 4.74 -10.93
N LYS A 102 18.26 3.76 -11.79
CA LYS A 102 16.95 3.50 -12.38
C LYS A 102 16.29 2.35 -11.64
N ILE A 103 15.06 2.55 -11.19
CA ILE A 103 14.26 1.50 -10.54
C ILE A 103 13.29 0.94 -11.58
N ILE A 104 13.29 -0.38 -11.75
CA ILE A 104 12.41 -1.10 -12.66
C ILE A 104 11.65 -2.14 -11.86
N TYR A 105 10.38 -2.30 -12.18
CA TYR A 105 9.51 -3.32 -11.60
C TYR A 105 9.23 -4.40 -12.65
N LEU A 106 9.57 -5.64 -12.32
CA LEU A 106 9.50 -6.77 -13.24
C LEU A 106 8.63 -7.87 -12.65
N HIS A 107 7.81 -8.49 -13.49
CA HIS A 107 7.24 -9.79 -13.18
C HIS A 107 8.30 -10.89 -13.38
N PRO A 108 8.26 -11.99 -12.61
CA PRO A 108 9.23 -13.08 -12.71
C PRO A 108 9.25 -13.74 -14.10
N ASP A 109 8.15 -13.66 -14.84
CA ASP A 109 8.04 -14.19 -16.20
C ASP A 109 8.76 -13.33 -17.26
N GLN A 110 9.08 -12.07 -16.94
CA GLN A 110 9.91 -11.23 -17.78
C GLN A 110 11.37 -11.40 -17.38
N GLU A 111 12.03 -12.35 -18.04
CA GLU A 111 13.46 -12.57 -17.90
C GLU A 111 14.24 -11.27 -18.10
N LYS A 112 15.03 -10.91 -17.07
CA LYS A 112 16.19 -10.02 -17.07
C LYS A 112 16.19 -8.96 -18.18
N TYR A 113 15.77 -7.75 -17.82
CA TYR A 113 16.14 -6.53 -18.55
C TYR A 113 17.67 -6.43 -18.56
N THR A 114 18.29 -6.99 -19.60
CA THR A 114 19.74 -7.01 -19.77
C THR A 114 20.07 -5.88 -20.72
N ASP A 115 19.96 -4.65 -20.23
CA ASP A 115 20.53 -3.52 -20.95
C ASP A 115 22.03 -3.50 -20.65
N THR A 116 22.85 -3.60 -21.69
CA THR A 116 24.33 -3.70 -21.62
C THR A 116 25.03 -2.51 -20.96
N GLU A 117 24.29 -1.45 -20.59
CA GLU A 117 24.83 -0.24 -19.95
C GLU A 117 24.51 -0.11 -18.46
N PHE A 118 23.64 -0.95 -17.92
CA PHE A 118 23.17 -0.86 -16.54
C PHE A 118 23.50 -2.14 -15.77
N GLU A 119 24.25 -2.00 -14.69
CA GLU A 119 24.52 -3.11 -13.78
C GLU A 119 23.40 -3.21 -12.74
N GLN A 120 22.87 -4.42 -12.57
CA GLN A 120 21.88 -4.71 -11.56
C GLN A 120 22.55 -4.69 -10.18
N VAL A 121 22.15 -3.73 -9.33
CA VAL A 121 22.75 -3.53 -8.01
C VAL A 121 21.99 -4.33 -6.96
N GLU A 122 20.66 -4.25 -6.98
CA GLU A 122 19.82 -4.86 -5.96
C GLU A 122 18.54 -5.41 -6.59
N GLN A 123 18.15 -6.60 -6.16
CA GLN A 123 16.91 -7.27 -6.54
C GLN A 123 16.18 -7.68 -5.27
N MET A 124 14.98 -7.14 -5.05
CA MET A 124 14.16 -7.47 -3.89
C MET A 124 12.68 -7.54 -4.28
N ARG A 125 11.91 -8.41 -3.62
CA ARG A 125 10.45 -8.43 -3.82
C ARG A 125 9.85 -7.11 -3.37
N LEU A 126 8.86 -6.64 -4.10
CA LEU A 126 8.21 -5.37 -3.81
C LEU A 126 7.61 -5.36 -2.39
N VAL A 127 7.00 -6.48 -1.97
CA VAL A 127 6.44 -6.68 -0.63
C VAL A 127 7.50 -6.48 0.46
N ASP A 128 8.68 -7.08 0.29
CA ASP A 128 9.80 -6.99 1.25
C ASP A 128 10.37 -5.56 1.28
N TRP A 129 10.45 -4.89 0.12
CA TRP A 129 10.89 -3.50 0.06
C TRP A 129 9.95 -2.59 0.86
N PHE A 130 8.64 -2.75 0.71
CA PHE A 130 7.66 -1.99 1.49
C PHE A 130 7.75 -2.31 2.99
N ALA A 131 7.96 -3.58 3.36
CA ALA A 131 8.18 -3.97 4.74
C ALA A 131 9.46 -3.35 5.36
N ASN A 132 10.46 -2.99 4.54
CA ASN A 132 11.67 -2.32 5.02
C ASN A 132 11.55 -0.78 5.05
N ASN A 133 10.65 -0.20 4.24
CA ASN A 133 10.59 1.25 4.04
C ASN A 133 9.31 1.91 4.57
N TYR A 134 8.29 1.16 5.01
CA TYR A 134 7.01 1.72 5.47
C TYR A 134 7.16 2.78 6.57
N GLN A 135 8.14 2.64 7.49
CA GLN A 135 8.37 3.61 8.57
C GLN A 135 8.83 4.98 8.06
N LYS A 136 9.56 5.00 6.94
CA LYS A 136 10.05 6.25 6.33
C LYS A 136 8.96 6.98 5.55
N LEU A 137 7.92 6.25 5.17
CA LEU A 137 6.88 6.71 4.25
C LEU A 137 5.65 7.25 5.00
N ASP A 138 5.59 7.11 6.34
CA ASP A 138 4.43 7.49 7.15
C ASP A 138 3.11 6.88 6.64
N VAL A 139 3.19 5.62 6.19
CA VAL A 139 2.06 4.85 5.66
C VAL A 139 1.82 3.62 6.52
N LYS A 140 0.55 3.29 6.71
CA LYS A 140 0.15 2.03 7.34
C LYS A 140 0.17 0.90 6.30
N LEU A 141 1.17 0.02 6.39
CA LEU A 141 1.28 -1.16 5.54
C LEU A 141 0.40 -2.31 6.05
N GLU A 142 -0.49 -2.81 5.21
CA GLU A 142 -1.38 -3.95 5.47
C GLU A 142 -1.19 -5.03 4.40
N ILE A 143 -0.67 -6.19 4.82
CA ILE A 143 -0.41 -7.32 3.93
C ILE A 143 -1.63 -8.24 3.94
N VAL A 144 -2.19 -8.49 2.76
CA VAL A 144 -3.41 -9.26 2.57
C VAL A 144 -3.14 -10.57 1.83
N THR A 145 -4.01 -11.55 2.03
CA THR A 145 -4.07 -12.83 1.32
C THR A 145 -5.34 -12.91 0.46
N ASP A 146 -5.37 -13.85 -0.47
CA ASP A 146 -6.52 -14.21 -1.31
C ASP A 146 -7.55 -15.09 -0.57
N THR A 147 -7.41 -15.23 0.74
CA THR A 147 -8.36 -15.98 1.57
C THR A 147 -9.67 -15.20 1.66
N GLY A 148 -10.79 -15.81 1.24
CA GLY A 148 -12.12 -15.21 1.29
C GLY A 148 -12.51 -14.47 0.02
N GLN A 149 -13.79 -14.07 -0.06
CA GLN A 149 -14.34 -13.42 -1.26
C GLN A 149 -13.71 -12.04 -1.51
N GLU A 150 -13.52 -11.27 -0.44
CA GLU A 150 -12.95 -9.91 -0.50
C GLU A 150 -11.50 -9.92 -0.96
N GLY A 151 -10.70 -10.87 -0.46
CA GLY A 151 -9.29 -11.04 -0.86
C GLY A 151 -9.17 -11.43 -2.32
N SER A 152 -9.94 -12.42 -2.78
CA SER A 152 -9.95 -12.83 -4.18
C SER A 152 -10.39 -11.70 -5.12
N GLN A 153 -11.41 -10.94 -4.75
CA GLN A 153 -11.84 -9.77 -5.53
C GLN A 153 -10.76 -8.69 -5.61
N PHE A 154 -10.02 -8.46 -4.51
CA PHE A 154 -8.92 -7.51 -4.51
C PHE A 154 -7.80 -7.94 -5.47
N VAL A 155 -7.40 -9.22 -5.42
CA VAL A 155 -6.34 -9.74 -6.29
C VAL A 155 -6.78 -9.77 -7.77
N GLN A 156 -7.99 -10.24 -8.05
CA GLN A 156 -8.50 -10.35 -9.43
C GLN A 156 -8.89 -9.01 -10.04
N GLY A 157 -9.45 -8.09 -9.24
CA GLY A 157 -9.94 -6.80 -9.73
C GLY A 157 -8.88 -5.69 -9.74
N PHE A 158 -7.94 -5.71 -8.79
CA PHE A 158 -6.99 -4.62 -8.56
C PHE A 158 -5.53 -5.09 -8.57
N THR A 159 -5.27 -6.24 -9.20
CA THR A 159 -3.93 -6.84 -9.39
C THR A 159 -3.12 -7.01 -8.10
N GLY A 160 -3.78 -7.03 -6.94
CA GLY A 160 -3.15 -7.27 -5.64
C GLY A 160 -2.36 -6.09 -5.07
N ILE A 161 -2.49 -4.87 -5.61
CA ILE A 161 -1.90 -3.65 -5.04
C ILE A 161 -2.88 -2.49 -5.07
N GLY A 162 -3.00 -1.80 -3.94
CA GLY A 162 -3.78 -0.58 -3.84
C GLY A 162 -3.66 0.08 -2.48
N GLY A 163 -4.43 1.13 -2.28
CA GLY A 163 -4.42 1.83 -1.00
C GLY A 163 -5.52 2.88 -0.88
N ILE A 164 -5.63 3.38 0.35
CA ILE A 164 -6.60 4.41 0.75
C ILE A 164 -5.81 5.70 1.01
N LEU A 165 -6.29 6.79 0.44
CA LEU A 165 -5.66 8.10 0.50
C LEU A 165 -6.22 8.92 1.67
N LYS A 166 -5.36 9.75 2.29
CA LYS A 166 -5.73 10.67 3.39
C LYS A 166 -6.70 11.75 2.90
N HIS A 167 -6.54 12.19 1.66
CA HIS A 167 -7.32 13.27 1.03
C HIS A 167 -7.93 12.80 -0.29
N LYS A 168 -8.98 13.52 -0.74
CA LYS A 168 -9.54 13.33 -2.07
C LYS A 168 -8.48 13.63 -3.12
N PHE A 169 -8.15 12.63 -3.92
CA PHE A 169 -7.25 12.82 -5.04
C PHE A 169 -8.02 13.43 -6.20
N ASP A 170 -7.67 14.65 -6.58
CA ASP A 170 -8.21 15.28 -7.77
C ASP A 170 -7.26 14.98 -8.95
N GLN A 171 -7.61 13.98 -9.76
CA GLN A 171 -6.81 13.52 -10.91
C GLN A 171 -6.45 14.68 -11.86
N GLN A 172 -7.30 15.73 -11.93
CA GLN A 172 -7.11 16.86 -12.83
C GLN A 172 -5.91 17.73 -12.48
N LEU A 173 -5.60 17.94 -11.19
CA LEU A 173 -4.47 18.77 -10.76
C LEU A 173 -3.11 18.13 -11.05
N SER A 174 -3.04 16.81 -11.01
CA SER A 174 -1.79 16.08 -11.27
C SER A 174 -1.37 16.07 -12.74
N ASN A 175 -2.32 16.26 -13.67
CA ASN A 175 -2.00 16.44 -15.10
C ASN A 175 -1.57 17.88 -15.42
N VAL A 176 -2.00 18.87 -14.62
CA VAL A 176 -1.59 20.27 -14.80
C VAL A 176 -0.15 20.48 -14.33
N GLN A 177 0.24 19.87 -13.19
CA GLN A 177 1.62 19.98 -12.69
C GLN A 177 2.65 19.38 -13.65
N ASN A 178 2.33 18.25 -14.28
CA ASN A 178 3.20 17.62 -15.28
C ASN A 178 3.33 18.41 -16.60
N ASN A 179 2.35 19.27 -16.92
CA ASN A 179 2.38 20.12 -18.12
C ASN A 179 2.92 21.54 -17.85
N SER A 180 3.05 21.96 -16.60
CA SER A 180 3.49 23.32 -16.25
C SER A 180 5.00 23.54 -16.24
N GLU A 181 5.83 22.51 -16.48
CA GLU A 181 7.29 22.69 -16.63
C GLU A 181 7.72 23.18 -18.04
N HIS A 182 6.77 23.46 -18.94
CA HIS A 182 7.07 23.92 -20.31
C HIS A 182 6.29 25.19 -20.73
N LEU A 183 6.39 26.26 -19.94
CA LEU A 183 6.20 27.62 -20.49
C LEU A 183 7.41 28.47 -20.12
N ASP A 184 8.33 28.51 -21.09
CA ASP A 184 9.46 29.42 -21.15
C ASP A 184 9.04 30.86 -20.87
N ASN A 185 9.88 31.50 -20.07
CA ASN A 185 9.95 32.94 -19.90
C ASN A 185 9.96 33.63 -21.26
N ASN A 186 8.91 34.40 -21.56
CA ASN A 186 9.01 35.55 -22.44
C ASN A 186 8.33 36.72 -21.73
N ASP A 187 9.12 37.38 -20.90
CA ASP A 187 8.96 38.80 -20.61
C ASP A 187 9.10 39.54 -21.94
N ASP A 188 8.01 40.12 -22.45
CA ASP A 188 8.07 41.21 -23.42
C ASP A 188 6.99 42.25 -23.09
N ASP A 189 7.43 43.18 -22.25
CA ASP A 189 7.19 44.61 -22.26
C ASP A 189 6.32 45.16 -23.41
N TYR A 190 5.17 45.75 -23.07
CA TYR A 190 4.59 46.85 -23.85
C TYR A 190 4.14 47.96 -22.91
N GLY A 191 5.06 48.89 -22.70
CA GLY A 191 4.78 50.24 -22.24
C GLY A 191 3.81 51.01 -23.16
N SER A 192 3.01 51.86 -22.50
CA SER A 192 2.35 53.10 -22.93
C SER A 192 2.41 53.52 -24.40
N PHE A 193 1.27 53.95 -24.98
CA PHE A 193 1.08 55.33 -25.50
C PHE A 193 -0.40 55.60 -25.88
N PHE A 194 -0.82 56.85 -25.70
CA PHE A 194 -2.13 57.42 -26.07
C PHE A 194 -2.37 57.42 -27.59
N ASP A 195 -3.64 57.23 -28.01
CA ASP A 195 -4.48 58.25 -28.66
C ASP A 195 -5.94 57.79 -28.75
#